data_AF-A0A972GG15-F1
#
_entry.id   AF-A0A972GG15-F1
#
_cell.length_a   1.000
_cell.length_b   1.000
_cell.length_c   1.000
_cell.angle_alpha   90.00
_cell.angle_beta   90.00
_cell.angle_gamma   90.00
#
_symmetry.space_group_name_H-M   'P 1'
#
loop_
_entity.id
_entity.type
_entity.pdbx_description
1 polymer ?
#
loop_
_entity_poly.entity_id
_entity_poly.type
_entity_poly.pdbx_seq_one_letter_code
_entity_poly.pdbx_strand_id
1 'polypeptide(L)'
;MTHNIYDLGKTLFLLEETMSCSEEAFIRAVESAWNIVERRVVEQSSVLDGDFIAIVHHTLASGVGAKHPGNFVNEGQPTAWSVFVEEFDEYDENNILCGGDCWVLSHMYWGDYLPNLQFTVGWLCMNGVRIKHGHKPVFPPAAIHTQLRECLASAGPDSWDAESLRALTRAFREFETV
;
A
#
# COMPACT_ATOMS: atom_id res chain seq x y z
N MET A 1 11.16 -10.89 -11.20
CA MET A 1 10.09 -10.59 -10.21
C MET A 1 10.63 -10.61 -8.79
N THR A 2 11.38 -11.63 -8.37
CA THR A 2 11.95 -11.77 -7.00
C THR A 2 12.92 -10.68 -6.57
N HIS A 3 13.65 -10.02 -7.48
CA HIS A 3 14.53 -8.89 -7.11
C HIS A 3 13.73 -7.64 -6.70
N ASN A 4 12.61 -7.37 -7.37
CA ASN A 4 11.86 -6.12 -7.18
C ASN A 4 11.09 -6.12 -5.84
N ILE A 5 10.64 -7.29 -5.38
CA ILE A 5 9.95 -7.40 -4.09
C ILE A 5 10.92 -7.28 -2.92
N TYR A 6 12.15 -7.75 -3.09
CA TYR A 6 13.23 -7.58 -2.12
C TYR A 6 13.58 -6.09 -1.95
N ASP A 7 13.73 -5.35 -3.05
CA ASP A 7 13.99 -3.92 -3.01
C ASP A 7 12.81 -3.13 -2.39
N LEU A 8 11.56 -3.52 -2.70
CA LEU A 8 10.40 -2.96 -2.02
C LEU A 8 10.46 -3.22 -0.51
N GLY A 9 10.71 -4.46 -0.10
CA GLY A 9 10.80 -4.83 1.30
C GLY A 9 11.84 -4.00 2.05
N LYS A 10 13.00 -3.71 1.44
CA LYS A 10 14.00 -2.79 2.00
C LYS A 10 13.48 -1.37 2.16
N THR A 11 12.89 -0.81 1.11
CA THR A 11 12.36 0.56 1.16
C THR A 11 11.28 0.70 2.22
N LEU A 12 10.36 -0.26 2.29
CA LEU A 12 9.30 -0.29 3.29
C LEU A 12 9.85 -0.46 4.71
N PHE A 13 10.86 -1.32 4.91
CA PHE A 13 11.51 -1.49 6.22
C PHE A 13 12.12 -0.18 6.74
N LEU A 14 12.75 0.62 5.86
CA LEU A 14 13.29 1.95 6.23
C LEU A 14 12.20 2.97 6.58
N LEU A 15 10.96 2.76 6.12
CA LEU A 15 9.84 3.65 6.38
C LEU A 15 9.12 3.31 7.69
N GLU A 16 9.11 2.03 8.06
CA GLU A 16 8.55 1.52 9.32
C GLU A 16 9.54 1.70 10.49
N GLU A 17 9.68 2.94 10.98
CA GLU A 17 10.72 3.40 11.93
C GLU A 17 10.78 2.70 13.29
N THR A 18 9.86 1.79 13.60
CA THR A 18 9.70 1.21 14.96
C THR A 18 9.57 -0.31 14.99
N MET A 19 10.02 -0.99 13.93
CA MET A 19 9.97 -2.46 13.88
C MET A 19 11.00 -3.11 14.81
N SER A 20 10.57 -4.07 15.62
CA SER A 20 11.44 -4.89 16.48
C SER A 20 12.02 -6.12 15.77
N CYS A 21 11.62 -6.38 14.52
CA CYS A 21 12.09 -7.51 13.73
C CYS A 21 13.36 -7.17 12.93
N SER A 22 14.05 -8.19 12.42
CA SER A 22 15.12 -7.96 11.45
C SER A 22 14.56 -7.56 10.08
N GLU A 23 15.38 -6.86 9.28
CA GLU A 23 15.06 -6.52 7.88
C GLU A 23 14.68 -7.77 7.08
N GLU A 24 15.42 -8.87 7.24
CA GLU A 24 15.16 -10.12 6.52
C GLU A 24 13.81 -10.76 6.89
N ALA A 25 13.40 -10.64 8.15
CA ALA A 25 12.09 -11.12 8.59
C ALA A 25 10.97 -10.25 7.98
N PHE A 26 11.18 -8.93 7.94
CA PHE A 26 10.27 -7.99 7.31
C PHE A 26 10.12 -8.25 5.81
N ILE A 27 11.22 -8.41 5.07
CA ILE A 27 11.21 -8.70 3.64
C ILE A 27 10.43 -9.99 3.36
N ARG A 28 10.68 -11.08 4.11
CA ARG A 28 9.93 -12.34 3.94
C ARG A 28 8.44 -12.19 4.23
N ALA A 29 8.07 -11.35 5.20
CA ALA A 29 6.68 -11.04 5.48
C ALA A 29 6.03 -10.28 4.31
N VAL A 30 6.73 -9.29 3.75
CA VAL A 30 6.30 -8.55 2.55
C VAL A 30 6.14 -9.47 1.35
N GLU A 31 7.08 -10.37 1.10
CA GLU A 31 6.99 -11.37 0.03
C GLU A 31 5.76 -12.29 0.21
N SER A 32 5.51 -12.73 1.44
CA SER A 32 4.35 -13.58 1.75
C SER A 32 3.03 -12.85 1.52
N ALA A 33 2.96 -11.58 1.92
CA ALA A 33 1.80 -10.73 1.71
C ALA A 33 1.60 -10.38 0.23
N TRP A 34 2.70 -10.16 -0.51
CA TRP A 34 2.68 -9.94 -1.95
C TRP A 34 2.05 -11.11 -2.72
N ASN A 35 2.41 -12.34 -2.36
CA ASN A 35 1.82 -13.54 -2.97
C ASN A 35 0.28 -13.61 -2.77
N ILE A 36 -0.22 -13.07 -1.65
CA ILE A 36 -1.67 -12.96 -1.40
C ILE A 36 -2.30 -11.95 -2.35
N VAL A 37 -1.66 -10.78 -2.53
CA VAL A 37 -2.10 -9.74 -3.47
C VAL A 37 -2.17 -10.29 -4.89
N GLU A 38 -1.08 -10.91 -5.39
CA GLU A 38 -1.04 -11.47 -6.75
C GLU A 38 -2.15 -12.50 -6.97
N ARG A 39 -2.34 -13.42 -6.02
CA ARG A 39 -3.41 -14.42 -6.10
C ARG A 39 -4.80 -13.78 -6.13
N ARG A 40 -5.08 -12.81 -5.26
CA ARG A 40 -6.39 -12.13 -5.19
C ARG A 40 -6.72 -11.40 -6.49
N VAL A 41 -5.72 -10.75 -7.08
CA VAL A 41 -5.87 -10.07 -8.38
C VAL A 41 -6.18 -11.06 -9.50
N VAL A 42 -5.49 -12.20 -9.56
CA VAL A 42 -5.74 -13.27 -10.54
C VAL A 42 -7.16 -13.83 -10.40
N GLU A 43 -7.66 -13.95 -9.18
CA GLU A 43 -9.03 -14.40 -8.88
C GLU A 43 -10.11 -13.34 -9.20
N GLN A 44 -9.75 -12.18 -9.75
CA GLN A 44 -10.65 -11.05 -10.05
C GLN A 44 -11.52 -10.60 -8.88
N SER A 45 -11.05 -10.85 -7.66
CA SER A 45 -11.75 -10.43 -6.44
C SER A 45 -11.43 -8.98 -6.10
N SER A 46 -12.20 -8.38 -5.18
CA SER A 46 -11.85 -7.06 -4.64
C SER A 46 -10.51 -7.15 -3.89
N VAL A 47 -9.69 -6.12 -4.09
CA VAL A 47 -8.38 -5.92 -3.44
C VAL A 47 -8.41 -4.76 -2.45
N LEU A 48 -9.60 -4.22 -2.21
CA LEU A 48 -9.87 -3.17 -1.21
C LEU A 48 -10.97 -3.60 -0.23
N ASP A 49 -11.50 -4.82 -0.34
CA ASP A 49 -12.45 -5.31 0.67
C ASP A 49 -11.74 -5.55 2.02
N GLY A 50 -12.50 -5.37 3.11
CA GLY A 50 -11.96 -5.45 4.46
C GLY A 50 -11.37 -6.81 4.81
N ASP A 51 -11.93 -7.90 4.29
CA ASP A 51 -11.41 -9.25 4.52
C ASP A 51 -10.03 -9.43 3.90
N PHE A 52 -9.84 -8.95 2.67
CA PHE A 52 -8.54 -8.96 1.99
C PHE A 52 -7.51 -8.16 2.77
N ILE A 53 -7.85 -6.93 3.18
CA ILE A 53 -6.93 -6.06 3.94
C ILE A 53 -6.56 -6.72 5.28
N ALA A 54 -7.54 -7.30 5.97
CA ALA A 54 -7.31 -8.05 7.19
C ALA A 54 -6.38 -9.25 6.98
N ILE A 55 -6.53 -10.01 5.88
CA ILE A 55 -5.64 -11.13 5.55
C ILE A 55 -4.22 -10.65 5.27
N VAL A 56 -4.05 -9.63 4.43
CA VAL A 56 -2.73 -9.05 4.08
C VAL A 56 -2.04 -8.54 5.35
N HIS A 57 -2.76 -7.76 6.17
CA HIS A 57 -2.25 -7.26 7.44
C HIS A 57 -1.91 -8.40 8.41
N HIS A 58 -2.75 -9.43 8.52
CA HIS A 58 -2.50 -10.59 9.37
C HIS A 58 -1.18 -11.30 8.98
N THR A 59 -0.96 -11.53 7.69
CA THR A 59 0.27 -12.17 7.20
C THR A 59 1.49 -11.34 7.51
N LEU A 60 1.44 -10.02 7.26
CA LEU A 60 2.55 -9.11 7.57
C LEU A 60 2.83 -9.06 9.07
N ALA A 61 1.83 -8.66 9.86
CA ALA A 61 1.95 -8.43 11.29
C ALA A 61 2.41 -9.71 12.02
N SER A 62 1.89 -10.88 11.64
CA SER A 62 2.34 -12.15 12.21
C SER A 62 3.79 -12.47 11.84
N GLY A 63 4.19 -12.19 10.59
CA GLY A 63 5.56 -12.43 10.11
C GLY A 63 6.61 -11.59 10.81
N VAL A 64 6.25 -10.39 11.26
CA VAL A 64 7.16 -9.45 11.96
C VAL A 64 6.95 -9.40 13.47
N GLY A 65 5.98 -10.15 14.01
CA GLY A 65 5.65 -10.16 15.43
C GLY A 65 4.97 -8.88 15.92
N ALA A 66 4.30 -8.13 15.05
CA ALA A 66 3.52 -6.95 15.42
C ALA A 66 2.23 -7.34 16.15
N LYS A 67 1.68 -6.38 16.90
CA LYS A 67 0.44 -6.59 17.69
C LYS A 67 -0.79 -6.56 16.79
N HIS A 68 -1.85 -7.25 17.23
CA HIS A 68 -3.18 -7.22 16.61
C HIS A 68 -3.23 -7.62 15.12
N PRO A 69 -2.63 -8.76 14.72
CA PRO A 69 -2.57 -9.17 13.31
C PRO A 69 -3.98 -9.39 12.74
N GLY A 70 -4.27 -8.72 11.63
CA GLY A 70 -5.56 -8.78 10.95
C GLY A 70 -6.67 -7.94 11.57
N ASN A 71 -6.37 -7.13 12.59
CA ASN A 71 -7.34 -6.20 13.14
C ASN A 71 -7.50 -4.99 12.21
N PHE A 72 -8.43 -5.09 11.28
CA PHE A 72 -8.82 -4.02 10.37
C PHE A 72 -10.16 -3.43 10.81
N VAL A 73 -10.24 -2.11 10.90
CA VAL A 73 -11.43 -1.38 11.31
C VAL A 73 -11.96 -0.60 10.11
N ASN A 74 -13.14 -0.97 9.62
CA ASN A 74 -13.79 -0.28 8.51
C ASN A 74 -14.22 1.15 8.88
N GLU A 75 -14.54 1.38 10.15
CA GLU A 75 -14.94 2.68 10.68
C GLU A 75 -13.71 3.46 11.16
N GLY A 76 -13.13 4.29 10.27
CA GLY A 76 -11.98 5.14 10.55
C GLY A 76 -12.30 6.64 10.51
N GLN A 77 -11.34 7.48 10.88
CA GLN A 77 -11.44 8.94 10.74
C GLN A 77 -10.59 9.41 9.56
N PRO A 78 -11.04 10.38 8.75
CA PRO A 78 -12.29 11.13 8.81
C PRO A 78 -13.46 10.42 8.12
N THR A 79 -13.20 9.37 7.34
CA THR A 79 -14.22 8.61 6.59
C THR A 79 -14.06 7.11 6.80
N ALA A 80 -15.18 6.40 6.85
CA ALA A 80 -15.19 4.95 6.84
C ALA A 80 -14.56 4.43 5.54
N TRP A 81 -13.80 3.34 5.65
CA TRP A 81 -13.13 2.72 4.51
C TRP A 81 -14.12 2.25 3.44
N SER A 82 -15.28 1.72 3.85
CA SER A 82 -16.34 1.34 2.90
C SER A 82 -16.82 2.51 2.05
N VAL A 83 -16.98 3.69 2.65
CA VAL A 83 -17.37 4.91 1.95
C VAL A 83 -16.28 5.32 0.96
N PHE A 84 -15.02 5.28 1.38
CA PHE A 84 -13.89 5.52 0.48
C PHE A 84 -13.87 4.54 -0.71
N VAL A 85 -14.10 3.25 -0.47
CA VAL A 85 -14.10 2.24 -1.53
C VAL A 85 -15.26 2.47 -2.52
N GLU A 86 -16.44 2.81 -2.03
CA GLU A 86 -17.58 3.17 -2.89
C GLU A 86 -17.24 4.39 -3.77
N GLU A 87 -16.72 5.48 -3.18
CA GLU A 87 -16.30 6.67 -3.92
C GLU A 87 -15.15 6.38 -4.90
N PHE A 88 -14.23 5.49 -4.52
CA PHE A 88 -13.10 5.07 -5.34
C PHE A 88 -13.56 4.28 -6.55
N ASP A 89 -14.45 3.30 -6.37
CA ASP A 89 -14.99 2.47 -7.46
C ASP A 89 -15.80 3.33 -8.44
N GLU A 90 -16.62 4.28 -7.95
CA GLU A 90 -17.34 5.23 -8.81
C GLU A 90 -16.38 6.12 -9.63
N TYR A 91 -15.29 6.57 -9.02
CA TYR A 91 -14.27 7.38 -9.71
C TYR A 91 -13.48 6.55 -10.74
N ASP A 92 -13.11 5.32 -10.39
CA ASP A 92 -12.29 4.45 -11.23
C ASP A 92 -13.01 3.96 -12.49
N GLU A 93 -14.32 3.65 -12.40
CA GLU A 93 -15.16 3.32 -13.56
C GLU A 93 -15.13 4.42 -14.64
N ASN A 94 -14.86 5.66 -14.25
CA ASN A 94 -14.85 6.83 -15.13
C ASN A 94 -13.44 7.35 -15.48
N ASN A 95 -12.36 6.90 -14.81
CA ASN A 95 -11.05 7.56 -14.87
C ASN A 95 -9.82 6.65 -14.63
N ILE A 96 -9.94 5.36 -14.98
CA ILE A 96 -8.94 4.26 -14.91
C ILE A 96 -7.49 4.75 -14.75
N LEU A 97 -7.11 4.97 -13.49
CA LEU A 97 -5.78 5.25 -12.95
C LEU A 97 -5.00 6.50 -13.43
N CYS A 98 -5.67 7.66 -13.46
CA CYS A 98 -5.00 8.97 -13.30
C CYS A 98 -4.63 9.28 -11.83
N GLY A 99 -3.93 8.36 -11.15
CA GLY A 99 -3.37 8.59 -9.81
C GLY A 99 -4.31 8.35 -8.62
N GLY A 100 -5.46 7.68 -8.84
CA GLY A 100 -6.35 7.24 -7.77
C GLY A 100 -5.73 6.16 -6.89
N ASP A 101 -4.82 5.34 -7.40
CA ASP A 101 -4.08 4.34 -6.63
C ASP A 101 -3.32 4.96 -5.44
N CYS A 102 -2.78 6.17 -5.61
CA CYS A 102 -2.11 6.88 -4.52
C CYS A 102 -3.08 7.36 -3.42
N TRP A 103 -4.38 7.49 -3.70
CA TRP A 103 -5.39 7.74 -2.66
C TRP A 103 -5.58 6.54 -1.75
N VAL A 104 -5.53 5.30 -2.28
CA VAL A 104 -5.58 4.09 -1.45
C VAL A 104 -4.48 4.10 -0.40
N LEU A 105 -3.26 4.47 -0.81
CA LEU A 105 -2.12 4.58 0.10
C LEU A 105 -2.33 5.69 1.14
N SER A 106 -2.76 6.87 0.71
CA SER A 106 -3.00 8.01 1.61
C SER A 106 -4.10 7.70 2.63
N HIS A 107 -5.24 7.18 2.18
CA HIS A 107 -6.33 6.74 3.05
C HIS A 107 -5.85 5.68 4.04
N MET A 108 -5.18 4.63 3.58
CA MET A 108 -4.74 3.57 4.48
C MET A 108 -3.80 4.09 5.57
N TYR A 109 -2.87 4.98 5.22
CA TYR A 109 -1.88 5.52 6.14
C TYR A 109 -2.50 6.50 7.16
N TRP A 110 -3.36 7.41 6.71
CA TRP A 110 -3.90 8.47 7.57
C TRP A 110 -5.24 8.14 8.22
N GLY A 111 -5.95 7.13 7.72
CA GLY A 111 -7.33 6.83 8.12
C GLY A 111 -7.52 6.02 9.40
N ASP A 112 -6.42 5.65 10.07
CA ASP A 112 -6.40 4.87 11.32
C ASP A 112 -7.16 3.52 11.24
N TYR A 113 -7.21 2.91 10.04
CA TYR A 113 -7.92 1.64 9.83
C TYR A 113 -7.16 0.41 10.36
N LEU A 114 -5.85 0.56 10.57
CA LEU A 114 -4.95 -0.48 11.02
C LEU A 114 -4.11 0.02 12.21
N PRO A 115 -3.82 -0.80 13.22
CA PRO A 115 -3.05 -0.39 14.39
C PRO A 115 -1.54 -0.26 14.15
N ASN A 116 -1.03 -0.81 13.05
CA ASN A 116 0.37 -0.74 12.63
C ASN A 116 0.48 -1.14 11.14
N LEU A 117 1.66 -0.93 10.54
CA LEU A 117 1.97 -1.33 9.16
C LEU A 117 1.00 -0.75 8.11
N GLN A 118 0.29 0.33 8.46
CA GLN A 118 -0.70 0.99 7.60
C GLN A 118 -0.09 1.37 6.25
N PHE A 119 1.14 1.90 6.29
CA PHE A 119 1.87 2.29 5.09
C PHE A 119 2.17 1.09 4.20
N THR A 120 2.79 0.05 4.77
CA THR A 120 3.14 -1.17 4.04
C THR A 120 1.92 -1.86 3.45
N VAL A 121 0.84 -1.98 4.22
CA VAL A 121 -0.44 -2.56 3.73
C VAL A 121 -1.04 -1.68 2.63
N GLY A 122 -1.06 -0.36 2.81
CA GLY A 122 -1.55 0.60 1.82
C GLY A 122 -0.79 0.50 0.50
N TRP A 123 0.53 0.31 0.55
CA TRP A 123 1.36 0.15 -0.64
C TRP A 123 1.04 -1.14 -1.40
N LEU A 124 0.84 -2.25 -0.67
CA LEU A 124 0.44 -3.52 -1.25
C LEU A 124 -0.95 -3.43 -1.89
N CYS A 125 -1.91 -2.77 -1.23
CA CYS A 125 -3.26 -2.55 -1.77
C CYS A 125 -3.22 -1.66 -3.02
N MET A 126 -2.47 -0.56 -2.99
CA MET A 126 -2.21 0.30 -4.15
C MET A 126 -1.69 -0.52 -5.34
N ASN A 127 -0.67 -1.35 -5.12
CA ASN A 127 -0.14 -2.22 -6.18
C ASN A 127 -1.14 -3.30 -6.63
N GLY A 128 -1.96 -3.84 -5.72
CA GLY A 128 -3.05 -4.76 -6.05
C GLY A 128 -4.07 -4.13 -7.01
N VAL A 129 -4.51 -2.90 -6.72
CA VAL A 129 -5.38 -2.11 -7.60
C VAL A 129 -4.71 -1.94 -8.97
N ARG A 130 -3.47 -1.46 -9.01
CA ARG A 130 -2.75 -1.27 -10.26
C ARG A 130 -2.70 -2.52 -11.14
N ILE A 131 -2.37 -3.68 -10.56
CA ILE A 131 -2.31 -4.94 -11.31
C ILE A 131 -3.70 -5.35 -11.81
N LYS A 132 -4.75 -5.19 -10.98
CA LYS A 132 -6.14 -5.48 -11.37
C LYS A 132 -6.57 -4.69 -12.61
N HIS A 133 -6.07 -3.46 -12.77
CA HIS A 133 -6.32 -2.60 -13.93
C HIS A 133 -5.26 -2.71 -15.04
N GLY A 134 -4.38 -3.73 -15.00
CA GLY A 134 -3.38 -3.99 -16.04
C GLY A 134 -2.15 -3.09 -16.03
N HIS A 135 -1.93 -2.33 -14.95
CA HIS A 135 -0.73 -1.53 -14.77
C HIS A 135 0.39 -2.30 -14.07
N LYS A 136 1.64 -1.90 -14.33
CA LYS A 136 2.79 -2.44 -13.61
C LYS A 136 2.76 -2.01 -12.14
N PRO A 137 3.12 -2.89 -11.19
CA PRO A 137 3.34 -2.51 -9.80
C PRO A 137 4.53 -1.54 -9.66
N VAL A 138 4.55 -0.80 -8.55
CA VAL A 138 5.59 0.18 -8.22
C VAL A 138 6.50 -0.36 -7.12
N PHE A 139 7.79 -0.42 -7.43
CA PHE A 139 8.85 -0.86 -6.51
C PHE A 139 9.87 0.27 -6.33
N PRO A 140 9.68 1.16 -5.34
CA PRO A 140 10.59 2.28 -5.11
C PRO A 140 11.97 1.76 -4.63
N PRO A 141 13.09 2.33 -5.13
CA PRO A 141 14.41 1.98 -4.61
C PRO A 141 14.61 2.47 -3.17
N ALA A 142 15.40 1.77 -2.37
CA ALA A 142 15.61 2.15 -0.96
C ALA A 142 16.19 3.56 -0.77
N ALA A 143 16.94 4.07 -1.76
CA ALA A 143 17.59 5.38 -1.71
C ALA A 143 16.61 6.57 -1.61
N ILE A 144 15.33 6.38 -1.95
CA ILE A 144 14.33 7.46 -2.00
C ILE A 144 13.36 7.47 -0.82
N HIS A 145 13.57 6.65 0.20
CA HIS A 145 12.68 6.56 1.37
C HIS A 145 12.42 7.93 2.02
N THR A 146 13.41 8.82 2.08
CA THR A 146 13.24 10.19 2.62
C THR A 146 12.24 11.00 1.80
N GLN A 147 12.38 11.01 0.47
CA GLN A 147 11.46 11.72 -0.43
C GLN A 147 10.04 11.14 -0.34
N LEU A 148 9.94 9.82 -0.20
CA LEU A 148 8.66 9.15 -0.07
C LEU A 148 7.94 9.53 1.22
N ARG A 149 8.69 9.62 2.34
CA ARG A 149 8.18 10.11 3.63
C ARG A 149 7.68 11.55 3.53
N GLU A 150 8.44 12.43 2.87
CA GLU A 150 8.03 13.83 2.65
C GLU A 150 6.73 13.93 1.85
N CYS A 151 6.59 13.12 0.78
CA CYS A 151 5.36 13.08 -0.01
C CYS A 151 4.16 12.52 0.78
N LEU A 152 4.37 11.53 1.64
CA LEU A 152 3.31 11.01 2.53
C LEU A 152 2.86 12.07 3.52
N ALA A 153 3.81 12.78 4.13
CA ALA A 153 3.52 13.87 5.06
C ALA A 153 2.67 14.97 4.40
N SER A 154 2.94 15.30 3.15
CA SER A 154 2.17 16.32 2.41
C SER A 154 0.79 15.83 1.93
N ALA A 155 0.58 14.51 1.86
CA ALA A 155 -0.70 13.89 1.50
C ALA A 155 -1.65 13.72 2.71
N GLY A 156 -1.21 14.18 3.89
CA GLY A 156 -1.92 14.06 5.16
C GLY A 156 -3.24 14.83 5.27
N PRO A 157 -3.91 14.71 6.44
CA PRO A 157 -5.34 14.94 6.55
C PRO A 157 -5.82 16.38 6.32
N ASP A 158 -4.92 17.37 6.28
CA ASP A 158 -5.28 18.74 5.93
C ASP A 158 -5.49 18.92 4.42
N SER A 159 -4.85 18.09 3.59
CA SER A 159 -4.94 18.16 2.13
C SER A 159 -5.67 16.96 1.53
N TRP A 160 -5.54 15.76 2.14
CA TRP A 160 -5.89 14.46 1.51
C TRP A 160 -5.36 14.33 0.07
N ASP A 161 -4.36 15.14 -0.27
CA ASP A 161 -3.95 15.35 -1.64
C ASP A 161 -2.78 14.42 -1.94
N ALA A 162 -3.08 13.34 -2.66
CA ALA A 162 -2.07 12.41 -3.09
C ALA A 162 -1.24 12.92 -4.29
N GLU A 163 -1.35 14.18 -4.73
CA GLU A 163 -0.59 14.69 -5.89
C GLU A 163 0.92 14.51 -5.78
N SER A 164 1.53 14.75 -4.61
CA SER A 164 2.96 14.51 -4.40
C SER A 164 3.33 13.02 -4.55
N LEU A 165 2.50 12.13 -3.99
CA LEU A 165 2.63 10.68 -4.14
C LEU A 165 2.44 10.23 -5.59
N ARG A 166 1.51 10.85 -6.32
CA ARG A 166 1.30 10.57 -7.75
C ARG A 166 2.48 11.00 -8.60
N ALA A 167 3.00 12.21 -8.36
CA ALA A 167 4.18 12.71 -9.07
C ALA A 167 5.38 11.79 -8.84
N LEU A 168 5.58 11.37 -7.59
CA LEU A 168 6.67 10.49 -7.20
C LEU A 168 6.52 9.08 -7.80
N THR A 169 5.34 8.46 -7.69
CA THR A 169 5.09 7.13 -8.27
C THR A 169 5.12 7.14 -9.79
N ARG A 170 4.74 8.24 -10.45
CA ARG A 170 4.91 8.43 -11.89
C ARG A 170 6.37 8.46 -12.29
N ALA A 171 7.23 9.14 -11.53
CA ALA A 171 8.67 9.18 -11.81
C ALA A 171 9.26 7.75 -11.84
N PHE A 172 8.84 6.84 -10.95
CA PHE A 172 9.30 5.44 -11.00
C PHE A 172 8.89 4.69 -12.26
N ARG A 173 7.74 5.05 -12.87
CA ARG A 173 7.31 4.44 -14.14
C ARG A 173 8.25 4.81 -15.30
N GLU A 174 8.84 6.01 -15.26
CA GLU A 174 9.73 6.52 -16.31
C GLU A 174 11.14 5.89 -16.24
N PHE A 175 11.54 5.36 -15.08
CA PHE A 175 12.81 4.63 -14.91
C PHE A 175 12.76 3.16 -15.37
N GLU A 176 11.58 2.59 -15.64
CA GLU A 176 11.41 1.20 -16.10
C GLU A 176 11.36 1.04 -17.64
N THR A 177 11.61 2.12 -18.39
CA THR A 177 11.60 2.12 -19.88
C THR A 177 12.99 2.14 -20.53
N VAL A 178 14.05 1.75 -19.81
CA VAL A 178 15.41 1.57 -20.38
C VAL A 178 15.82 0.10 -20.32
#